data_AF-A0A934GJP8-F1
#
_entry.id   AF-A0A934GJP8-F1
#
_cell.length_a   1.000
_cell.length_b   1.000
_cell.length_c   1.000
_cell.angle_alpha   90.00
_cell.angle_beta   90.00
_cell.angle_gamma   90.00
#
_symmetry.space_group_name_H-M   'P 1'
#
loop_
_entity.id
_entity.type
_entity.pdbx_description
1 polymer ?
#
loop_
_entity_poly.entity_id
_entity_poly.type
_entity_poly.pdbx_seq_one_letter_code
_entity_poly.pdbx_strand_id
1 'polypeptide(L)'
;MIDELEPAADENDRASHAEHSHNLDSIERIRALAQPESHPDFDGRHCVECGDPIPKPRLSLGKVRCISCQERIEAQAALRRKK
;
A
#
# COMPACT_ATOMS: atom_id res chain seq x y z
N MET A 1 8.87 -27.27 -36.86
CA MET A 1 8.20 -26.00 -36.54
C MET A 1 6.71 -26.27 -36.49
N ILE A 2 6.25 -26.70 -35.32
CA ILE A 2 4.83 -26.70 -34.98
C ILE A 2 4.82 -25.98 -33.64
N ASP A 3 4.26 -24.78 -33.68
CA ASP A 3 3.92 -23.94 -32.55
C ASP A 3 2.83 -24.70 -31.79
N GLU A 4 3.24 -25.57 -30.85
CA GLU A 4 2.34 -26.44 -30.11
C GLU A 4 1.62 -25.58 -29.07
N LEU A 5 0.37 -25.25 -29.40
CA LEU A 5 -0.59 -24.56 -28.54
C LEU A 5 -0.43 -25.00 -27.08
N GLU A 6 -0.26 -24.03 -26.18
CA GLU A 6 -0.48 -24.27 -24.75
C GLU A 6 -1.79 -25.04 -24.59
N PRO A 7 -1.78 -26.17 -23.84
CA PRO A 7 -3.00 -26.91 -23.58
C PRO A 7 -4.04 -25.95 -23.01
N ALA A 8 -5.29 -26.07 -23.48
CA ALA A 8 -6.40 -25.24 -23.01
C ALA A 8 -6.36 -25.17 -21.48
N ALA A 9 -6.07 -24.00 -20.91
CA ALA A 9 -5.79 -23.80 -19.49
C ALA A 9 -6.75 -24.63 -18.64
N ASP A 10 -6.23 -25.70 -18.04
CA ASP A 10 -7.00 -26.58 -17.18
C ASP A 10 -7.38 -25.79 -15.92
N GLU A 11 -8.33 -26.31 -15.15
CA GLU A 11 -8.83 -25.67 -13.93
C GLU A 11 -7.67 -25.31 -12.98
N ASN A 12 -6.64 -26.14 -12.94
CA ASN A 12 -5.44 -25.89 -12.14
C ASN A 12 -4.58 -24.72 -12.66
N ASP A 13 -4.43 -24.56 -13.97
CA ASP A 13 -3.67 -23.44 -14.55
C ASP A 13 -4.40 -22.11 -14.32
N ARG A 14 -5.73 -22.11 -14.46
CA ARG A 14 -6.57 -20.93 -14.17
C ARG A 14 -6.51 -20.55 -12.70
N ALA A 15 -6.60 -21.53 -11.80
CA ALA A 15 -6.49 -21.30 -10.36
C ALA A 15 -5.11 -20.71 -10.00
N SER A 16 -4.04 -21.30 -10.52
CA SER A 16 -2.67 -20.82 -10.30
C SER A 16 -2.45 -19.41 -10.83
N HIS A 17 -2.99 -19.09 -12.01
CA HIS A 17 -2.92 -17.74 -12.58
C HIS A 17 -3.67 -16.72 -11.72
N ALA A 18 -4.88 -17.06 -11.24
CA ALA A 18 -5.66 -16.18 -10.38
C ALA A 18 -4.92 -15.87 -9.07
N GLU A 19 -4.40 -16.89 -8.38
CA GLU A 19 -3.62 -16.74 -7.15
C GLU A 19 -2.37 -15.88 -7.37
N HIS A 20 -1.64 -16.12 -8.46
CA HIS A 20 -0.46 -15.35 -8.80
C HIS A 20 -0.78 -13.87 -9.04
N SER A 21 -1.83 -13.60 -9.82
CA SER A 21 -2.30 -12.24 -10.11
C SER A 21 -2.69 -11.51 -8.82
N HIS A 22 -3.48 -12.15 -7.95
CA HIS A 22 -3.88 -11.59 -6.66
C HIS A 22 -2.69 -11.30 -5.73
N ASN A 23 -1.68 -12.18 -5.71
CA ASN A 23 -0.48 -11.99 -4.92
C ASN A 23 0.33 -10.78 -5.41
N LEU A 24 0.56 -10.67 -6.73
CA LEU A 24 1.30 -9.54 -7.31
C LEU A 24 0.60 -8.21 -7.03
N ASP A 25 -0.70 -8.14 -7.33
CA ASP A 25 -1.53 -6.96 -7.09
C ASP A 25 -1.54 -6.55 -5.60
N SER A 26 -1.56 -7.52 -4.69
CA SER A 26 -1.44 -7.24 -3.25
C SER A 26 -0.08 -6.67 -2.86
N ILE A 27 1.02 -7.21 -3.41
CA ILE A 27 2.36 -6.69 -3.19
C ILE A 27 2.50 -5.26 -3.71
N GLU A 28 1.99 -4.98 -4.91
CA GLU A 28 2.03 -3.66 -5.52
C GLU A 28 1.26 -2.61 -4.70
N ARG A 29 0.08 -2.97 -4.20
CA ARG A 29 -0.69 -2.11 -3.30
C ARG A 29 0.07 -1.75 -2.03
N ILE A 30 0.69 -2.73 -1.37
CA ILE A 30 1.44 -2.48 -0.13
C ILE A 30 2.69 -1.63 -0.42
N ARG A 31 3.37 -1.87 -1.54
CA ARG A 31 4.49 -1.02 -1.98
C ARG A 31 4.06 0.43 -2.19
N ALA A 32 2.91 0.67 -2.81
CA ALA A 32 2.39 2.02 -3.03
C ALA A 32 2.12 2.76 -1.71
N LEU A 33 1.55 2.08 -0.70
CA LEU A 33 1.29 2.68 0.63
C LEU A 33 2.57 3.00 1.40
N ALA A 34 3.66 2.28 1.14
CA ALA A 34 4.95 2.50 1.79
C ALA A 34 5.72 3.70 1.21
N GLN A 35 5.31 4.24 0.06
CA GLN A 35 6.04 5.33 -0.60
C GLN A 35 6.08 6.62 0.23
N PRO A 36 7.09 7.49 -0.01
CA PRO A 36 7.10 8.84 0.51
C PRO A 36 5.82 9.60 0.15
N GLU A 37 5.35 10.44 1.07
CA GLU A 37 4.16 11.25 0.91
C GLU A 37 4.56 12.72 0.68
N SER A 38 3.75 13.43 -0.10
CA SER A 38 3.89 14.88 -0.30
C SER A 38 2.56 15.56 -0.02
N HIS A 39 2.58 16.70 0.67
CA HIS A 39 1.40 17.51 0.94
C HIS A 39 1.74 18.99 0.80
N PRO A 40 0.88 19.83 0.19
CA PRO A 40 1.16 21.25 -0.01
C PRO A 40 1.41 22.01 1.29
N ASP A 41 0.71 21.62 2.36
CA ASP A 41 0.82 22.28 3.68
C ASP A 41 1.91 21.70 4.58
N PHE A 42 2.74 20.77 4.08
CA PHE A 42 3.79 20.16 4.89
C PHE A 42 5.05 21.04 4.94
N ASP A 43 5.40 21.52 6.13
CA ASP A 43 6.55 22.40 6.37
C ASP A 43 7.88 21.65 6.54
N GLY A 44 7.88 20.33 6.37
CA GLY A 44 9.04 19.45 6.53
C GLY A 44 9.31 18.99 7.96
N ARG A 45 8.52 19.41 8.96
CA ARG A 45 8.79 19.09 10.38
C ARG A 45 7.54 18.73 11.19
N HIS A 46 6.38 19.30 10.88
CA HIS A 46 5.16 19.16 11.66
C HIS A 46 4.08 18.36 10.93
N CYS A 47 3.31 17.60 11.71
CA CYS A 47 2.20 16.80 11.22
C CYS A 47 1.14 17.68 10.56
N VAL A 48 0.75 17.35 9.32
CA VAL A 48 -0.28 18.12 8.59
C VAL A 48 -1.68 18.05 9.21
N GLU A 49 -1.94 17.09 10.11
CA GLU A 49 -3.26 16.91 10.73
C GLU A 49 -3.39 17.64 12.08
N CYS A 50 -2.34 17.59 12.91
CA CYS A 50 -2.39 18.08 14.29
C CYS A 50 -1.34 19.14 14.63
N GLY A 51 -0.36 19.37 13.75
CA GLY A 51 0.74 20.31 13.99
C GLY A 51 1.86 19.79 14.90
N ASP A 52 1.74 18.57 15.45
CA ASP A 52 2.78 18.02 16.32
C ASP A 52 4.09 17.72 15.57
N PRO A 53 5.26 17.85 16.21
CA PRO A 53 6.53 17.53 15.60
C PRO A 53 6.61 16.05 15.19
N ILE A 54 7.01 15.78 13.95
CA ILE A 54 7.20 14.42 13.45
C ILE A 54 8.60 13.92 13.87
N PRO A 55 8.70 12.70 14.43
CA PRO A 55 9.99 12.14 14.82
C PRO A 55 10.90 11.92 13.60
N LYS A 56 12.20 12.19 13.76
CA LYS A 56 13.21 12.12 12.69
C LYS A 56 13.15 10.85 11.81
N PRO A 57 12.98 9.63 12.37
CA PRO A 57 12.87 8.42 11.56
C PRO A 57 11.71 8.43 10.56
N ARG A 58 10.59 9.08 10.90
CA ARG A 58 9.45 9.21 9.98
C ARG A 58 9.68 10.27 8.92
N LEU A 59 10.33 11.38 9.28
CA LEU A 59 10.77 12.38 8.31
C LEU A 59 11.74 11.79 7.28
N SER A 60 12.68 10.92 7.71
CA SER A 60 13.60 10.23 6.77
C SER A 60 12.90 9.24 5.84
N LEU A 61 11.71 8.76 6.21
CA LEU A 61 10.86 7.93 5.34
C LEU A 61 9.94 8.76 4.45
N GLY A 62 10.03 10.09 4.49
CA GLY A 62 9.17 11.00 3.73
C GLY A 62 7.72 11.00 4.19
N LYS A 63 7.46 10.75 5.48
CA LYS A 63 6.10 10.73 6.04
C LYS A 63 5.70 12.11 6.56
N VAL A 64 4.50 12.55 6.19
CA VAL A 64 3.95 13.89 6.49
C VAL A 64 3.02 13.93 7.72
N ARG A 65 2.78 12.77 8.34
CA ARG A 65 1.97 12.64 9.57
C ARG A 65 2.75 12.01 10.71
N CYS A 66 2.41 12.41 11.94
CA CYS A 66 2.89 11.76 13.16
C CYS A 66 2.32 10.33 13.28
N ILE A 67 2.87 9.55 14.21
CA ILE A 67 2.48 8.15 14.46
C ILE A 67 1.00 8.08 14.87
N SER A 68 0.59 8.89 15.84
CA SER A 68 -0.75 8.82 16.42
C SER A 68 -1.86 9.17 15.41
N CYS A 69 -1.65 10.17 14.55
CA CYS A 69 -2.60 10.48 13.48
C CYS A 69 -2.65 9.36 12.44
N GLN A 70 -1.50 8.78 12.10
CA GLN A 70 -1.44 7.65 11.17
C GLN A 70 -2.22 6.44 11.71
N GLU A 71 -1.98 6.05 12.96
CA GLU A 71 -2.67 4.93 13.62
C GLU A 71 -4.19 5.14 13.66
N ARG A 72 -4.64 6.37 13.93
CA ARG A 72 -6.07 6.72 13.91
C ARG A 72 -6.69 6.52 12.54
N ILE A 73 -6.02 6.97 11.48
CA ILE A 73 -6.49 6.80 10.09
C ILE A 73 -6.55 5.32 9.72
N GLU A 74 -5.53 4.56 10.07
CA GLU A 74 -5.45 3.12 9.81
C GLU A 74 -6.53 2.34 10.55
N ALA A 75 -6.79 2.66 11.82
CA ALA A 75 -7.87 2.07 12.60
C ALA A 75 -9.26 2.37 11.99
N GLN A 76 -9.48 3.61 11.55
CA GLN A 76 -10.72 3.99 10.86
C GLN A 76 -10.88 3.25 9.53
N ALA A 77 -9.81 3.11 8.75
CA ALA A 77 -9.83 2.34 7.51
C ALA A 77 -10.11 0.85 7.77
N ALA A 78 -9.53 0.26 8.82
CA ALA A 78 -9.77 -1.12 9.21
C ALA A 78 -11.23 -1.37 9.60
N LEU A 79 -11.87 -0.43 10.31
CA LEU A 79 -13.30 -0.51 10.62
C LEU A 79 -14.17 -0.48 9.35
N ARG A 80 -13.80 0.35 8.37
CA ARG A 80 -14.53 0.44 7.09
C ARG A 80 -14.45 -0.83 6.25
N ARG A 81 -13.33 -1.57 6.31
CA ARG A 81 -13.15 -2.84 5.57
C ARG A 81 -13.96 -4.01 6.14
N LYS A 82 -14.40 -3.91 7.39
CA LYS A 82 -15.17 -4.95 8.09
C LYS A 82 -16.68 -4.86 7.86
N LYS A 83 -17.16 -3.76 7.27
CA LYS A 83 -18.57 -3.49 7.02
C LYS A 83 -18.89 -3.74 5.56
#